data_AF-A0A3C0R7V0-F1
#
_entry.id   AF-A0A3C0R7V0-F1
#
_cell.length_a   1.000
_cell.length_b   1.000
_cell.length_c   1.000
_cell.angle_alpha   90.00
_cell.angle_beta   90.00
_cell.angle_gamma   90.00
#
_symmetry.space_group_name_H-M   'P 1'
#
loop_
_entity.id
_entity.type
_entity.pdbx_description
1 polymer ?
#
loop_
_entity_poly.entity_id
_entity_poly.type
_entity_poly.pdbx_seq_one_letter_code
_entity_poly.pdbx_strand_id
1 'polypeptide(L)'
;FYRAFQPMFETWYQLLAIIGLITIIIGNLFAIRQDNIKRMLAFSSIAQVGFVLIGISANSPAGLASVIYFVLIYVFSNIAAFGVGAVIAAQTGSEQISDYKGLYT
;
A
#
# COMPACT_ATOMS: atom_id res chain seq x y z
N PHE A 1 11.20 36.45 5.37
CA PHE A 1 10.55 35.60 4.34
C PHE A 1 10.42 34.15 4.80
N TYR A 2 11.51 33.41 5.09
CA TYR A 2 11.46 31.99 5.47
C TYR A 2 10.65 31.65 6.74
N ARG A 3 10.62 32.56 7.73
CA ARG A 3 9.87 32.34 8.99
C ARG A 3 8.34 32.45 8.86
N ALA A 4 7.83 33.17 7.86
CA ALA A 4 6.38 33.34 7.67
C ALA A 4 5.72 32.11 7.04
N PHE A 5 6.47 31.34 6.22
CA PHE A 5 5.99 30.13 5.57
C PHE A 5 6.24 28.86 6.38
N GLN A 6 7.03 28.92 7.45
CA GLN A 6 7.39 27.77 8.28
C GLN A 6 6.17 27.01 8.85
N PRO A 7 5.10 27.68 9.34
CA PRO A 7 3.87 27.01 9.78
C PRO A 7 3.11 26.29 8.64
N MET A 8 3.26 26.79 7.41
CA MET A 8 2.58 26.24 6.23
C MET A 8 3.18 24.89 5.82
N PHE A 9 4.49 24.70 6.02
CA PHE A 9 5.17 23.43 5.80
C PHE A 9 4.77 22.37 6.84
N GLU A 10 4.70 22.72 8.13
CA GLU A 10 4.28 21.77 9.18
C GLU A 10 2.84 21.29 8.98
N THR A 11 1.94 22.21 8.61
CA THR A 11 0.55 21.88 8.30
C THR A 11 0.45 20.88 7.14
N TRP A 12 1.29 21.03 6.12
CA TRP A 12 1.31 20.13 4.96
C TRP A 12 1.74 18.70 5.34
N TYR A 13 2.79 18.57 6.14
CA TYR A 13 3.26 17.27 6.61
C TYR A 13 2.24 16.59 7.54
N GLN A 14 1.58 17.35 8.42
CA GLN A 14 0.49 16.83 9.25
C GLN A 14 -0.69 16.32 8.40
N LEU A 15 -1.09 17.06 7.36
CA LEU A 15 -2.14 16.62 6.44
C LEU A 15 -1.76 15.31 5.73
N LEU A 16 -0.52 15.18 5.27
CA LEU A 16 -0.02 13.94 4.67
C LEU A 16 -0.08 12.76 5.64
N ALA A 17 0.27 12.97 6.91
CA ALA A 17 0.20 11.93 7.92
C ALA A 17 -1.24 11.46 8.15
N ILE A 18 -2.18 12.40 8.24
CA ILE A 18 -3.61 12.11 8.43
C ILE A 18 -4.17 11.35 7.22
N ILE A 19 -3.89 11.82 6.00
CA ILE A 19 -4.33 11.16 4.77
C ILE A 19 -3.74 9.75 4.69
N GLY A 20 -2.44 9.59 4.95
CA GLY A 20 -1.77 8.29 4.94
C GLY A 20 -2.41 7.31 5.93
N LEU A 21 -2.72 7.77 7.15
CA LEU A 21 -3.39 6.96 8.16
C LEU A 21 -4.79 6.53 7.74
N ILE A 22 -5.58 7.45 7.18
CA ILE A 22 -6.91 7.15 6.64
C ILE A 22 -6.81 6.15 5.49
N THR A 23 -5.85 6.31 4.58
CA THR A 23 -5.61 5.41 3.45
C THR A 23 -5.28 3.99 3.91
N ILE A 24 -4.46 3.82 4.95
CA ILE A 24 -4.14 2.50 5.52
C ILE A 24 -5.40 1.82 6.06
N ILE A 25 -6.16 2.55 6.87
CA ILE A 25 -7.37 2.01 7.53
C ILE A 25 -8.40 1.60 6.48
N ILE A 26 -8.71 2.50 5.55
CA ILE A 26 -9.70 2.26 4.50
C ILE A 26 -9.22 1.13 3.57
N GLY A 27 -8.00 1.21 3.06
CA GLY A 27 -7.46 0.20 2.15
C GLY A 27 -7.50 -1.21 2.73
N ASN A 28 -7.07 -1.38 4.00
CA ASN A 28 -7.10 -2.68 4.66
C ASN A 28 -8.53 -3.18 4.93
N LEU A 29 -9.43 -2.30 5.38
CA LEU A 29 -10.81 -2.69 5.66
C LEU A 29 -11.57 -3.13 4.40
N PHE A 30 -11.35 -2.43 3.28
CA PHE A 30 -11.95 -2.80 2.01
C PHE A 30 -11.32 -4.06 1.40
N ALA A 31 -10.01 -4.26 1.58
CA ALA A 31 -9.31 -5.46 1.13
C ALA A 31 -9.88 -6.73 1.77
N ILE A 32 -10.12 -6.73 3.09
CA ILE A 32 -10.67 -7.89 3.83
C ILE A 32 -12.05 -8.32 3.30
N ARG A 33 -12.82 -7.38 2.75
CA ARG A 33 -14.17 -7.67 2.21
C ARG A 33 -14.18 -8.10 0.75
N GLN A 34 -13.04 -8.15 0.06
CA GLN A 34 -12.99 -8.59 -1.33
C GLN A 34 -12.86 -10.09 -1.42
N ASP A 35 -13.78 -10.75 -2.15
CA ASP A 35 -13.65 -12.16 -2.51
C ASP A 35 -12.79 -12.37 -3.77
N ASN A 36 -12.59 -11.31 -4.57
CA ASN A 36 -11.74 -11.34 -5.75
C ASN A 36 -10.29 -10.96 -5.40
N ILE A 37 -9.34 -11.83 -5.78
CA ILE A 37 -7.93 -11.67 -5.43
C ILE A 37 -7.30 -10.42 -6.06
N LYS A 38 -7.60 -10.11 -7.32
CA LYS A 38 -7.05 -8.92 -8.00
C LYS A 38 -7.52 -7.64 -7.32
N ARG A 39 -8.81 -7.58 -6.95
CA ARG A 39 -9.37 -6.44 -6.20
C ARG A 39 -8.78 -6.36 -4.80
N MET A 40 -8.63 -7.48 -4.10
CA MET A 40 -8.00 -7.54 -2.78
C MET A 40 -6.57 -6.98 -2.83
N LEU A 41 -5.76 -7.42 -3.79
CA LEU A 41 -4.38 -6.95 -3.98
C LEU A 41 -4.32 -5.46 -4.36
N ALA A 42 -5.28 -4.97 -5.15
CA ALA A 42 -5.38 -3.54 -5.46
C ALA A 42 -5.66 -2.69 -4.20
N PHE A 43 -6.61 -3.10 -3.34
CA PHE A 43 -6.87 -2.40 -2.08
C PHE A 43 -5.71 -2.49 -1.09
N SER A 44 -5.03 -3.65 -1.02
CA SER A 44 -3.77 -3.79 -0.27
C SER A 44 -2.73 -2.81 -0.79
N SER A 45 -2.61 -2.63 -2.11
CA SER A 45 -1.65 -1.68 -2.68
C SER A 45 -1.93 -0.23 -2.29
N ILE A 46 -3.21 0.15 -2.25
CA ILE A 46 -3.63 1.48 -1.78
C ILE A 46 -3.23 1.67 -0.31
N ALA A 47 -3.46 0.68 0.55
CA ALA A 47 -3.06 0.76 1.95
C ALA A 47 -1.54 0.93 2.10
N GLN A 48 -0.74 0.24 1.28
CA GLN A 48 0.72 0.32 1.32
C GLN A 48 1.26 1.69 0.93
N VAL A 49 0.61 2.38 -0.01
CA VAL A 49 0.92 3.79 -0.35
C VAL A 49 0.69 4.71 0.87
N GLY A 50 -0.25 4.39 1.75
CA GLY A 50 -0.46 5.15 2.99
C GLY A 50 0.77 5.14 3.92
N PHE A 51 1.51 4.02 4.00
CA PHE A 51 2.78 3.97 4.75
C PHE A 51 3.86 4.85 4.12
N VAL A 52 3.91 4.91 2.78
CA VAL A 52 4.81 5.82 2.06
C VAL A 52 4.49 7.28 2.40
N LEU A 53 3.22 7.66 2.43
CA LEU A 53 2.80 9.02 2.80
C LEU A 53 3.20 9.38 4.24
N ILE A 54 3.10 8.44 5.18
CA ILE A 54 3.56 8.63 6.57
C ILE A 54 5.10 8.76 6.63
N GLY A 55 5.84 7.96 5.86
CA GLY A 55 7.30 8.07 5.80
C GLY A 55 7.77 9.43 5.25
N ILE A 56 7.06 9.98 4.26
CA ILE A 56 7.31 11.31 3.69
C ILE A 56 6.94 12.41 4.70
N SER A 57 5.85 12.24 5.46
CA SER A 57 5.42 13.25 6.43
C SER A 57 6.40 13.47 7.59
N ALA A 58 7.28 12.50 7.86
CA ALA A 58 8.31 12.61 8.88
C ALA A 58 9.38 13.69 8.57
N ASN A 59 9.47 14.17 7.32
CA ASN A 59 10.39 15.23 6.87
C ASN A 59 11.83 15.11 7.45
N SER A 60 12.35 13.89 7.47
CA SER A 60 13.68 13.58 8.01
C SER A 60 14.46 12.69 7.05
N PRO A 61 15.81 12.74 7.08
CA PRO A 61 16.64 11.85 6.27
C PRO A 61 16.33 10.36 6.51
N ALA A 62 16.03 10.00 7.76
CA ALA A 62 15.62 8.64 8.12
C ALA A 62 14.24 8.28 7.51
N GLY A 63 13.29 9.22 7.53
CA GLY A 63 11.98 9.04 6.88
C GLY A 63 12.11 8.77 5.39
N LEU A 64 12.89 9.58 4.67
CA LEU A 64 13.15 9.39 3.24
C LEU A 64 13.85 8.06 2.94
N ALA A 65 14.88 7.71 3.71
CA ALA A 65 15.58 6.43 3.56
C ALA A 65 14.62 5.24 3.78
N SER A 66 13.74 5.33 4.77
CA SER A 66 12.74 4.29 5.06
C SER A 66 11.76 4.09 3.90
N VAL A 67 11.31 5.19 3.28
CA VAL A 67 10.40 5.16 2.13
C VAL A 67 11.06 4.51 0.92
N ILE A 68 12.31 4.87 0.63
CA ILE A 68 13.06 4.29 -0.50
C ILE A 68 13.24 2.80 -0.30
N TYR A 69 13.67 2.38 0.89
CA TYR A 69 13.81 0.97 1.24
C TYR A 69 12.48 0.21 1.14
N PHE A 70 11.42 0.80 1.68
CA PHE A 70 10.08 0.23 1.65
C PHE A 70 9.58 0.04 0.21
N VAL A 71 9.66 1.08 -0.64
CA VAL A 71 9.22 1.02 -2.04
C VAL A 71 9.99 -0.03 -2.81
N LEU A 72 11.31 -0.14 -2.59
CA LEU A 72 12.14 -1.13 -3.26
C LEU A 72 11.65 -2.56 -2.98
N ILE A 73 11.44 -2.90 -1.71
CA ILE A 73 10.91 -4.22 -1.33
C ILE A 73 9.48 -4.41 -1.84
N TYR A 74 8.67 -3.38 -1.67
CA TYR A 74 7.26 -3.41 -2.02
C TYR A 74 7.03 -3.70 -3.51
N VAL A 75 7.87 -3.16 -4.41
CA VAL A 75 7.80 -3.47 -5.85
C VAL A 75 8.00 -4.97 -6.09
N PHE A 76 9.01 -5.60 -5.50
CA PHE A 76 9.24 -7.04 -5.66
C PHE A 76 8.11 -7.88 -5.07
N SER A 77 7.64 -7.54 -3.86
CA SER A 77 6.51 -8.21 -3.22
C SER A 77 5.24 -8.10 -4.07
N ASN A 78 4.98 -6.93 -4.65
CA ASN A 78 3.79 -6.68 -5.46
C ASN A 78 3.84 -7.46 -6.78
N ILE A 79 4.99 -7.50 -7.45
CA ILE A 79 5.20 -8.31 -8.66
C ILE A 79 4.97 -9.79 -8.35
N ALA A 80 5.51 -10.29 -7.23
CA ALA A 80 5.31 -11.69 -6.83
C ALA A 80 3.83 -12.00 -6.56
N ALA A 81 3.13 -11.16 -5.79
CA ALA A 81 1.73 -11.36 -5.45
C ALA A 81 0.81 -11.32 -6.67
N PHE A 82 0.95 -10.31 -7.54
CA PHE A 82 0.19 -10.23 -8.78
C PHE A 82 0.57 -11.31 -9.79
N GLY A 83 1.83 -11.74 -9.81
CA GLY A 83 2.32 -12.83 -10.66
C GLY A 83 1.66 -14.17 -10.31
N VAL A 84 1.67 -14.55 -9.03
CA VAL A 84 0.94 -15.73 -8.55
C VAL A 84 -0.56 -15.60 -8.84
N GLY A 85 -1.11 -14.41 -8.60
CA GLY A 85 -2.48 -14.05 -8.94
C GLY A 85 -2.85 -14.34 -10.40
N ALA A 86 -1.99 -13.94 -11.33
CA ALA A 86 -2.18 -14.14 -12.75
C ALA A 86 -2.08 -15.61 -13.16
N VAL A 87 -1.14 -16.37 -12.58
CA VAL A 87 -0.96 -17.80 -12.88
C VAL A 87 -2.20 -18.59 -12.46
N ILE A 88 -2.73 -18.35 -11.26
CA ILE A 88 -3.92 -19.06 -10.77
C ILE A 88 -5.15 -18.69 -11.58
N ALA A 89 -5.30 -17.41 -11.93
CA ALA A 89 -6.37 -16.97 -12.81
C ALA A 89 -6.30 -17.62 -14.20
N ALA A 90 -5.09 -17.83 -14.74
CA ALA A 90 -4.90 -18.52 -16.02
C ALA A 90 -5.24 -20.01 -15.95
N GLN A 91 -5.00 -20.68 -14.81
CA GLN A 91 -5.28 -22.12 -14.64
C GLN A 91 -6.75 -22.41 -14.32
N THR A 92 -7.38 -21.57 -13.50
CA THR A 92 -8.74 -21.81 -12.98
C THR A 92 -9.82 -21.08 -13.78
N GLY A 93 -9.43 -20.07 -14.58
CA GLY A 93 -10.35 -19.20 -15.30
C GLY A 93 -11.13 -18.24 -14.39
N SER A 94 -10.81 -18.21 -13.10
CA SER A 94 -11.51 -17.43 -12.08
C SER A 94 -10.51 -16.65 -11.22
N GLU A 95 -10.98 -15.55 -10.65
CA GLU A 95 -10.18 -14.65 -9.80
C GLU A 95 -10.64 -14.69 -8.34
N GLN A 96 -11.38 -15.72 -7.96
CA GLN A 96 -11.94 -15.85 -6.62
C GLN A 96 -10.89 -16.40 -5.66
N ILE A 97 -10.91 -15.91 -4.43
CA ILE A 97 -10.05 -16.40 -3.34
C ILE A 97 -10.32 -17.89 -3.06
N SER A 98 -11.53 -18.38 -3.34
CA SER A 98 -11.86 -19.81 -3.21
C SER A 98 -10.95 -20.73 -4.01
N ASP A 99 -10.43 -20.26 -5.13
CA ASP A 99 -9.66 -21.06 -6.08
C ASP A 99 -8.23 -21.34 -5.59
N TYR A 100 -7.84 -20.68 -4.50
CA TYR A 100 -6.58 -20.90 -3.80
C TYR A 100 -6.66 -22.02 -2.77
N LYS A 101 -7.87 -22.49 -2.42
CA LYS A 101 -8.07 -23.58 -1.46
C LYS A 101 -7.59 -24.89 -2.07
N GLY A 102 -6.58 -25.52 -1.46
CA GLY A 102 -6.02 -26.80 -1.89
C GLY A 102 -4.62 -26.72 -2.51
N LEU A 103 -4.05 -25.53 -2.69
CA LEU A 103 -2.68 -25.36 -3.20
C LEU A 103 -1.57 -25.75 -2.19
N TYR A 104 -1.94 -26.07 -0.95
CA TYR A 104 -1.00 -26.41 0.14
C TYR A 104 -1.06 -27.89 0.54
N THR A 105 -1.73 -28.73 -0.24
CA THR A 105 -1.85 -30.18 -0.04
C THR A 105 -1.12 -30.92 -1.14
#